data_AF-A0A955S5H1-F1
#
_entry.id   AF-A0A955S5H1-F1
#
_cell.length_a   1.000
_cell.length_b   1.000
_cell.length_c   1.000
_cell.angle_alpha   90.00
_cell.angle_beta   90.00
_cell.angle_gamma   90.00
#
_symmetry.space_group_name_H-M   'P 1'
#
loop_
_entity.id
_entity.type
_entity.pdbx_description
1 polymer ?
#
loop_
_entity_poly.entity_id
_entity_poly.type
_entity_poly.pdbx_seq_one_letter_code
_entity_poly.pdbx_strand_id
1 'polypeptide(L)'
;MILIALVVIGLVVAGVLLFSGGGSSVKKSPATFLEDIQKYTDGTLQSQEGRQRVCFRFEGQDFIFEVARESGFKGDVDQYYLKATTAGHFSLNFTEKQRKKIVTQDLFMASEVPEDIPAERKELHMPKELKAFDVITNNKTWAQELLEDAKIVKILRRYVVMDGRGRPAVSLKVIEGSLVLRFYHSGPLQPDITDLQKNVPAIEGYTQEMLILIEKLNQLAHG
;
A
#
# COMPACT_ATOMS: atom_id res chain seq x y z
N MET A 1 22.42 -9.57 -52.87
CA MET A 1 22.81 -9.12 -51.51
C MET A 1 22.16 -7.79 -51.13
N ILE A 2 22.24 -6.74 -51.96
CA ILE A 2 21.66 -5.41 -51.67
C ILE A 2 20.13 -5.47 -51.45
N LEU A 3 19.39 -6.24 -52.26
CA LEU A 3 17.94 -6.40 -52.12
C LEU A 3 17.53 -7.06 -50.80
N ILE A 4 18.31 -8.06 -50.34
CA ILE A 4 18.07 -8.77 -49.08
C ILE A 4 18.34 -7.83 -47.89
N ALA A 5 19.39 -7.03 -47.96
CA ALA A 5 19.71 -6.04 -46.93
C ALA A 5 18.58 -4.99 -46.78
N LEU A 6 17.99 -4.53 -47.90
CA LEU A 6 16.87 -3.57 -47.86
C LEU A 6 15.59 -4.17 -47.25
N VAL A 7 15.29 -5.45 -47.52
CA VAL A 7 14.15 -6.15 -46.91
C VAL A 7 14.35 -6.33 -45.40
N VAL A 8 15.56 -6.69 -44.97
CA VAL A 8 15.89 -6.83 -43.54
C VAL A 8 15.81 -5.49 -42.83
N ILE A 9 16.33 -4.41 -43.42
CA ILE A 9 16.21 -3.06 -42.84
C ILE A 9 14.75 -2.62 -42.76
N GLY A 10 13.94 -2.89 -43.79
CA GLY A 10 12.50 -2.61 -43.77
C GLY A 10 11.77 -3.34 -42.64
N LEU A 11 12.08 -4.62 -42.41
CA LEU A 11 11.50 -5.40 -41.31
C LEU A 11 11.94 -4.92 -39.93
N VAL A 12 13.20 -4.50 -39.78
CA VAL A 12 13.70 -3.94 -38.51
C VAL A 12 13.06 -2.59 -38.23
N VAL A 13 12.94 -1.71 -39.22
CA VAL A 13 12.31 -0.39 -39.07
C VAL A 13 10.80 -0.54 -38.81
N ALA A 14 10.11 -1.44 -39.51
CA ALA A 14 8.70 -1.74 -39.25
C ALA A 14 8.49 -2.36 -37.87
N GLY A 15 9.38 -3.26 -37.43
CA GLY A 15 9.38 -3.81 -36.08
C GLY A 15 9.55 -2.73 -35.02
N VAL A 16 10.55 -1.86 -35.16
CA VAL A 16 10.78 -0.74 -34.23
C VAL A 16 9.60 0.22 -34.20
N LEU A 17 8.97 0.51 -35.35
CA LEU A 17 7.79 1.38 -35.41
C LEU A 17 6.52 0.76 -34.80
N LEU A 18 6.35 -0.56 -34.89
CA LEU A 18 5.27 -1.28 -34.22
C LEU A 18 5.48 -1.37 -32.70
N PHE A 19 6.73 -1.40 -32.23
CA PHE A 19 7.07 -1.36 -30.81
C PHE A 19 7.16 0.06 -30.22
N SER A 20 7.34 1.10 -31.05
CA SER A 20 7.35 2.50 -30.62
C SER A 20 5.97 3.17 -30.70
N GLY A 21 4.92 2.43 -31.05
CA GLY A 21 3.54 2.87 -30.90
C GLY A 21 3.27 3.14 -29.43
N GLY A 22 3.40 4.40 -29.03
CA GLY A 22 3.12 4.86 -27.67
C GLY A 22 1.79 4.30 -27.22
N GLY A 23 1.85 3.35 -26.29
CA GLY A 23 0.69 2.77 -25.67
C GLY A 23 -0.09 3.92 -25.04
N SER A 24 -1.13 4.37 -25.73
CA SER A 24 -2.19 5.14 -25.11
C SER A 24 -2.66 4.28 -23.95
N SER A 25 -2.23 4.64 -22.74
CA SER A 25 -2.55 3.98 -21.50
C SER A 25 -4.04 4.23 -21.24
N VAL A 26 -4.90 3.54 -21.98
CA VAL A 26 -6.32 3.50 -21.71
C VAL A 26 -6.44 2.93 -20.31
N LYS A 27 -6.80 3.80 -19.36
CA LYS A 27 -7.01 3.45 -17.96
C LYS A 27 -8.04 2.31 -17.94
N LYS A 28 -7.64 1.12 -17.48
CA LYS A 28 -8.54 -0.03 -17.44
C LYS A 28 -9.71 0.27 -16.52
N SER A 29 -10.91 -0.20 -16.89
CA SER A 29 -12.04 -0.14 -15.97
C SER A 29 -11.74 -1.01 -14.74
N PRO A 30 -12.26 -0.67 -13.55
CA PRO A 30 -12.05 -1.49 -12.35
C PRO A 30 -12.48 -2.94 -12.54
N ALA A 31 -13.60 -3.18 -13.23
CA ALA A 31 -14.11 -4.52 -13.50
C ALA A 31 -13.15 -5.34 -14.38
N THR A 32 -12.71 -4.77 -15.51
CA THR A 32 -11.74 -5.43 -16.41
C THR A 32 -10.43 -5.72 -15.69
N PHE A 33 -9.98 -4.81 -14.83
CA PHE A 33 -8.76 -5.03 -14.06
C PHE A 33 -8.91 -6.14 -13.01
N LEU A 34 -10.07 -6.24 -12.35
CA LEU A 34 -10.34 -7.35 -11.45
C LEU A 34 -10.40 -8.71 -12.16
N GLU A 35 -10.92 -8.76 -13.39
CA GLU A 35 -10.88 -9.97 -14.23
C GLU A 35 -9.43 -10.37 -14.55
N ASP A 36 -8.55 -9.40 -14.86
CA ASP A 36 -7.13 -9.66 -15.08
C ASP A 36 -6.45 -10.24 -13.83
N ILE A 37 -6.73 -9.65 -12.65
CA ILE A 37 -6.21 -10.13 -11.36
C ILE A 37 -6.71 -11.54 -11.10
N GLN A 38 -8.02 -11.78 -11.25
CA GLN A 38 -8.64 -13.10 -11.09
C GLN A 38 -7.96 -14.15 -11.95
N LYS A 39 -7.78 -13.85 -13.25
CA LYS A 39 -7.17 -14.78 -14.20
C LYS A 39 -5.71 -15.07 -13.85
N TYR A 40 -4.97 -14.05 -13.41
CA TYR A 40 -3.56 -14.20 -13.07
C TYR A 40 -3.36 -15.02 -11.79
N THR A 41 -4.14 -14.75 -10.75
CA THR A 41 -3.99 -15.37 -9.43
C THR A 41 -4.75 -16.68 -9.27
N ASP A 42 -5.42 -17.16 -10.32
CA ASP A 42 -6.41 -18.24 -10.24
C ASP A 42 -7.44 -18.01 -9.12
N GLY A 43 -7.86 -16.75 -9.00
CA GLY A 43 -8.75 -16.28 -7.94
C GLY A 43 -10.23 -16.46 -8.25
N THR A 44 -11.05 -16.18 -7.24
CA THR A 44 -12.51 -16.13 -7.36
C THR A 44 -13.02 -14.70 -7.21
N LEU A 45 -13.68 -14.18 -8.24
CA LEU A 45 -14.35 -12.89 -8.21
C LEU A 45 -15.64 -12.99 -7.39
N GLN A 46 -15.81 -12.08 -6.43
CA GLN A 46 -16.98 -11.95 -5.59
C GLN A 46 -17.49 -10.50 -5.61
N SER A 47 -18.81 -10.35 -5.57
CA SER A 47 -19.46 -9.05 -5.45
C SER A 47 -20.33 -9.06 -4.18
N GLN A 48 -20.00 -8.22 -3.21
CA GLN A 48 -20.73 -8.10 -1.94
C GLN A 48 -20.87 -6.62 -1.57
N GLU A 49 -22.09 -6.17 -1.24
CA GLU A 49 -22.36 -4.82 -0.73
C GLU A 49 -21.79 -3.67 -1.58
N GLY A 50 -21.87 -3.79 -2.90
CA GLY A 50 -21.34 -2.77 -3.82
C GLY A 50 -19.81 -2.75 -3.94
N ARG A 51 -19.11 -3.71 -3.34
CA ARG A 51 -17.67 -3.93 -3.49
C ARG A 51 -17.41 -5.13 -4.39
N GLN A 52 -16.43 -4.99 -5.27
CA GLN A 52 -15.93 -6.09 -6.08
C GLN A 52 -14.56 -6.51 -5.55
N ARG A 53 -14.37 -7.81 -5.34
CA ARG A 53 -13.13 -8.36 -4.80
C ARG A 53 -12.75 -9.67 -5.46
N VAL A 54 -11.46 -9.92 -5.57
CA VAL A 54 -10.90 -11.21 -5.97
C VAL A 54 -10.27 -11.84 -4.73
N CYS A 55 -10.76 -13.01 -4.35
CA CYS A 55 -10.17 -13.84 -3.30
C CYS A 55 -9.24 -14.86 -3.96
N PHE A 56 -8.00 -14.99 -3.50
CA PHE A 56 -7.03 -15.93 -4.05
C PHE A 56 -6.08 -16.42 -2.96
N ARG A 57 -5.36 -17.50 -3.24
CA ARG A 57 -4.43 -18.12 -2.30
C ARG A 57 -3.00 -18.03 -2.84
N PHE A 58 -2.06 -17.60 -1.99
CA PHE A 58 -0.66 -17.46 -2.34
C PHE A 58 0.22 -18.01 -1.20
N GLU A 59 1.12 -18.95 -1.51
CA GLU A 59 1.95 -19.70 -0.55
C GLU A 59 1.20 -20.19 0.71
N GLY A 60 -0.03 -20.66 0.53
CA GLY A 60 -0.86 -21.20 1.61
C GLY A 60 -1.66 -20.17 2.39
N GLN A 61 -1.45 -18.86 2.19
CA GLN A 61 -2.17 -17.74 2.80
C GLN A 61 -3.28 -17.21 1.89
N ASP A 62 -4.43 -16.88 2.47
CA ASP A 62 -5.54 -16.25 1.75
C ASP A 62 -5.35 -14.74 1.64
N PHE A 63 -5.57 -14.22 0.44
CA PHE A 63 -5.50 -12.80 0.09
C PHE A 63 -6.80 -12.34 -0.57
N ILE A 64 -7.07 -11.05 -0.42
CA ILE A 64 -8.20 -10.37 -1.05
C ILE A 64 -7.66 -9.12 -1.76
N PHE A 65 -7.90 -9.04 -3.07
CA PHE A 65 -7.76 -7.79 -3.79
C PHE A 65 -9.14 -7.15 -3.95
N GLU A 66 -9.34 -5.94 -3.42
CA GLU A 66 -10.65 -5.28 -3.32
C GLU A 66 -10.63 -3.90 -3.98
N VAL A 67 -11.70 -3.62 -4.73
CA VAL A 67 -12.04 -2.26 -5.16
C VAL A 67 -13.23 -1.77 -4.35
N ALA A 68 -13.03 -0.66 -3.64
CA ALA A 68 -14.08 0.03 -2.88
C ALA A 68 -14.30 1.43 -3.46
N ARG A 69 -15.56 1.81 -3.66
CA ARG A 69 -15.93 3.15 -4.10
C ARG A 69 -16.12 4.06 -2.90
N GLU A 70 -15.39 5.16 -2.85
CA GLU A 70 -15.47 6.17 -1.80
C GLU A 70 -16.06 7.46 -2.38
N SER A 71 -17.22 7.87 -1.87
CA SER A 71 -17.87 9.11 -2.27
C SER A 71 -17.19 10.30 -1.57
N GLY A 72 -16.58 11.18 -2.35
CA GLY A 72 -15.97 12.41 -1.85
C GLY A 72 -16.66 13.67 -2.36
N PHE A 73 -16.24 14.83 -1.87
CA PHE A 73 -16.74 16.14 -2.31
C PHE A 73 -16.61 16.40 -3.82
N LYS A 74 -15.67 15.70 -4.50
CA LYS A 74 -15.42 15.82 -5.94
C LYS A 74 -16.01 14.66 -6.76
N GLY A 75 -16.87 13.85 -6.14
CA GLY A 75 -17.45 12.65 -6.74
C GLY A 75 -16.84 11.36 -6.19
N ASP A 76 -17.26 10.25 -6.79
CA ASP A 76 -16.84 8.92 -6.41
C ASP A 76 -15.42 8.61 -6.91
N VAL A 77 -14.59 8.07 -6.03
CA VAL A 77 -13.24 7.62 -6.34
C VAL A 77 -13.11 6.15 -5.98
N ASP A 78 -12.67 5.34 -6.94
CA ASP A 78 -12.35 3.95 -6.67
C ASP A 78 -11.05 3.88 -5.86
N GLN A 79 -11.02 3.03 -4.83
CA GLN A 79 -9.88 2.76 -3.97
C GLN A 79 -9.52 1.29 -4.06
N TYR A 80 -8.23 0.99 -4.13
CA TYR A 80 -7.72 -0.34 -4.41
C TYR A 80 -6.91 -0.84 -3.22
N TYR A 81 -7.18 -2.06 -2.79
CA TYR A 81 -6.58 -2.64 -1.60
C TYR A 81 -6.15 -4.08 -1.86
N LEU A 82 -4.97 -4.45 -1.35
CA LEU A 82 -4.59 -5.84 -1.14
C LEU A 82 -4.63 -6.10 0.36
N LYS A 83 -5.35 -7.15 0.77
CA LYS A 83 -5.62 -7.48 2.17
C LYS A 83 -5.29 -8.94 2.45
N ALA A 84 -4.88 -9.21 3.67
CA ALA A 84 -4.75 -10.55 4.20
C ALA A 84 -5.10 -10.56 5.70
N THR A 85 -5.61 -11.68 6.18
CA THR A 85 -5.89 -11.87 7.61
C THR A 85 -4.64 -12.41 8.32
N THR A 86 -4.34 -11.84 9.47
CA THR A 86 -3.28 -12.28 10.39
C THR A 86 -3.90 -12.98 11.59
N ALA A 87 -3.12 -13.76 12.32
CA ALA A 87 -3.54 -14.29 13.60
C ALA A 87 -3.67 -13.16 14.64
N GLY A 88 -4.74 -13.22 15.43
CA GLY A 88 -5.02 -12.26 16.50
C GLY A 88 -5.60 -10.92 16.02
N HIS A 89 -6.01 -10.08 16.98
CA HIS A 89 -6.67 -8.79 16.74
C HIS A 89 -5.71 -7.61 16.90
N PHE A 90 -4.54 -7.69 16.26
CA PHE A 90 -3.53 -6.63 16.37
C PHE A 90 -3.84 -5.43 15.47
N SER A 91 -3.56 -4.23 15.95
CA SER A 91 -3.67 -2.99 15.20
C SER A 91 -2.36 -2.21 15.29
N LEU A 92 -1.87 -1.74 14.14
CA LEU A 92 -0.68 -0.91 13.97
C LEU A 92 -0.93 0.09 12.86
N ASN A 93 -1.04 1.37 13.23
CA ASN A 93 -1.29 2.45 12.31
C ASN A 93 -0.27 3.58 12.54
N PHE A 94 0.13 4.23 11.45
CA PHE A 94 1.08 5.33 11.45
C PHE A 94 0.36 6.64 11.18
N THR A 95 0.61 7.63 12.03
CA THR A 95 0.12 9.01 11.86
C THR A 95 1.29 9.97 11.76
N GLU A 96 1.15 11.05 11.00
CA GLU A 96 2.19 12.08 10.91
C GLU A 96 2.45 12.70 12.29
N LYS A 97 3.71 12.84 12.68
CA LYS A 97 4.07 13.64 13.85
C LYS A 97 3.69 15.09 13.59
N GLN A 98 2.90 15.67 14.49
CA GLN A 98 2.67 17.11 14.45
C GLN A 98 4.01 17.82 14.59
N ARG A 99 4.42 18.56 13.55
CA ARG A 99 5.52 19.50 13.68
C ARG A 99 5.07 20.54 14.70
N LYS A 100 5.61 20.47 15.92
CA LYS A 100 5.52 21.58 16.88
C LYS A 100 6.12 22.79 16.17
N LYS A 101 5.27 23.62 15.56
CA LYS A 101 5.66 24.98 15.20
C LYS A 101 5.94 25.62 16.55
N ILE A 102 7.22 25.88 16.83
CA ILE A 102 7.57 26.87 17.85
C ILE A 102 7.06 28.18 17.27
N VAL A 103 5.79 28.47 17.55
CA VAL A 103 5.24 29.80 17.39
C VAL A 103 5.85 30.56 18.55
N THR A 104 6.88 31.37 18.25
CA THR A 104 7.28 32.48 19.11
C THR A 104 6.03 33.30 19.42
N GLN A 105 5.52 33.09 20.64
CA GLN A 105 4.74 33.95 21.54
C GLN A 105 3.72 34.95 20.95
N ASP A 106 2.54 34.95 21.59
CA ASP A 106 1.54 36.03 21.67
C ASP A 106 0.28 36.03 20.80
N LEU A 107 -0.15 34.92 20.21
CA LEU A 107 -1.54 34.81 19.75
C LEU A 107 -2.11 33.41 19.98
N PHE A 108 -3.33 33.38 20.54
CA PHE A 108 -4.20 32.24 20.86
C PHE A 108 -4.11 31.68 22.30
N MET A 109 -4.57 32.49 23.26
CA MET A 109 -5.38 31.96 24.36
C MET A 109 -6.78 31.67 23.84
N ALA A 110 -7.09 30.41 23.51
CA ALA A 110 -8.45 29.91 23.48
C ALA A 110 -8.46 28.37 23.54
N SER A 111 -8.90 27.84 24.69
CA SER A 111 -9.09 26.42 25.01
C SER A 111 -7.86 25.52 24.94
N GLU A 112 -6.93 25.73 25.88
CA GLU A 112 -6.16 24.61 26.42
C GLU A 112 -7.07 23.84 27.38
N VAL A 113 -7.63 22.71 26.94
CA VAL A 113 -7.89 21.61 27.87
C VAL A 113 -6.50 21.06 28.18
N PRO A 114 -6.03 21.10 29.44
CA PRO A 114 -4.78 20.46 29.80
C PRO A 114 -5.00 18.97 29.61
N GLU A 115 -4.53 18.40 28.50
CA GLU A 115 -4.29 16.97 28.44
C GLU A 115 -3.08 16.70 29.32
N ASP A 116 -3.31 16.55 30.63
CA ASP A 116 -2.41 15.85 31.53
C ASP A 116 -2.33 14.39 31.05
N ILE A 117 -1.50 14.15 30.03
CA ILE A 117 -1.12 12.80 29.62
C ILE A 117 0.00 12.37 30.58
N PRO A 118 -0.21 11.37 31.45
CA PRO A 118 0.81 10.93 32.38
C PRO A 118 2.07 10.47 31.64
N ALA A 119 3.20 11.04 32.04
CA ALA A 119 4.53 10.86 31.45
C ALA A 119 5.20 9.50 31.76
N GLU A 120 4.44 8.40 31.76
CA GLU A 120 4.96 7.03 31.92
C GLU A 120 4.46 6.06 30.86
N ARG A 121 4.13 6.57 29.67
CA ARG A 121 3.98 5.71 28.50
C ARG A 121 5.39 5.41 27.98
N LYS A 122 5.91 4.19 28.18
CA LYS A 122 7.06 3.70 27.38
C LYS A 122 6.79 4.05 25.92
N GLU A 123 7.56 5.02 25.41
CA GLU A 123 7.49 5.43 24.02
C GLU A 123 8.09 4.30 23.18
N LEU A 124 7.45 4.01 22.05
CA LEU A 124 8.00 3.05 21.10
C LEU A 124 9.31 3.61 20.56
N HIS A 125 10.37 2.79 20.51
CA HIS A 125 11.62 3.21 19.88
C HIS A 125 11.43 3.19 18.36
N MET A 126 11.26 4.38 17.79
CA MET A 126 11.04 4.52 16.36
C MET A 126 12.34 4.36 15.56
N PRO A 127 12.37 3.46 14.55
CA PRO A 127 13.51 3.33 13.65
C PRO A 127 13.70 4.63 12.85
N LYS A 128 14.94 4.92 12.45
CA LYS A 128 15.32 6.20 11.80
C LYS A 128 14.46 6.50 10.57
N GLU A 129 14.12 5.46 9.84
CA GLU A 129 13.34 5.44 8.61
C GLU A 129 11.88 5.87 8.82
N LEU A 130 11.33 5.66 10.02
CA LEU A 130 9.93 5.94 10.36
C LEU A 130 9.79 7.05 11.41
N LYS A 131 10.86 7.83 11.66
CA LYS A 131 10.87 8.89 12.69
C LYS A 131 9.84 10.00 12.48
N ALA A 132 9.37 10.18 11.24
CA ALA A 132 8.34 11.17 10.89
C ALA A 132 6.93 10.79 11.37
N PHE A 133 6.77 9.58 11.91
CA PHE A 133 5.47 9.02 12.30
C PHE A 133 5.37 8.80 13.80
N ASP A 134 4.16 8.97 14.31
CA ASP A 134 3.68 8.37 15.55
C ASP A 134 2.99 7.05 15.23
N VAL A 135 3.02 6.13 16.19
CA VAL A 135 2.42 4.79 16.05
C VAL A 135 1.26 4.67 17.01
N ILE A 136 0.09 4.34 16.47
CA ILE A 136 -1.11 3.98 17.20
C ILE A 136 -1.23 2.46 17.16
N THR A 137 -1.25 1.83 18.34
CA THR A 137 -1.34 0.38 18.47
C THR A 137 -2.10 -0.03 19.72
N ASN A 138 -2.73 -1.20 19.67
CA ASN A 138 -3.36 -1.84 20.82
C ASN A 138 -2.41 -2.79 21.58
N ASN A 139 -1.23 -3.11 21.05
CA ASN A 139 -0.21 -3.91 21.74
C ASN A 139 1.19 -3.33 21.51
N LYS A 140 1.70 -2.59 22.48
CA LYS A 140 3.00 -1.92 22.39
C LYS A 140 4.18 -2.88 22.31
N THR A 141 4.11 -4.04 22.97
CA THR A 141 5.20 -5.02 22.94
C THR A 141 5.38 -5.57 21.53
N TRP A 142 4.30 -6.03 20.91
CA TRP A 142 4.33 -6.51 19.53
C TRP A 142 4.71 -5.41 18.54
N ALA A 143 4.22 -4.19 18.73
CA ALA A 143 4.62 -3.05 17.91
C ALA A 143 6.13 -2.79 18.03
N GLN A 144 6.70 -2.86 19.24
CA GLN A 144 8.13 -2.68 19.45
C GLN A 144 8.93 -3.80 18.75
N GLU A 145 8.52 -5.06 18.90
CA GLU A 145 9.19 -6.19 18.24
C GLU A 145 9.15 -6.11 16.71
N LEU A 146 8.04 -5.65 16.12
CA LEU A 146 7.94 -5.41 14.68
C LEU A 146 8.85 -4.27 14.22
N LEU A 147 8.96 -3.20 15.01
CA LEU A 147 9.75 -2.02 14.69
C LEU A 147 11.26 -2.22 14.92
N GLU A 148 11.65 -3.26 15.67
CA GLU A 148 13.04 -3.68 15.84
C GLU A 148 13.51 -4.64 14.73
N ASP A 149 12.59 -5.30 14.04
CA ASP A 149 12.91 -6.18 12.91
C ASP A 149 13.27 -5.37 11.65
N ALA A 150 14.56 -5.38 11.30
CA ALA A 150 15.09 -4.63 10.15
C ALA A 150 14.44 -5.01 8.82
N LYS A 151 14.00 -6.27 8.64
CA LYS A 151 13.33 -6.73 7.42
C LYS A 151 11.93 -6.12 7.34
N ILE A 152 11.19 -6.11 8.45
CA ILE A 152 9.86 -5.50 8.56
C ILE A 152 9.93 -3.99 8.35
N VAL A 153 10.88 -3.31 9.01
CA VAL A 153 11.10 -1.86 8.83
C VAL A 153 11.41 -1.52 7.38
N LYS A 154 12.24 -2.32 6.71
CA LYS A 154 12.56 -2.13 5.28
C LYS A 154 11.31 -2.22 4.41
N ILE A 155 10.41 -3.16 4.70
CA ILE A 155 9.14 -3.30 3.98
C ILE A 155 8.23 -2.09 4.24
N LEU A 156 8.00 -1.74 5.52
CA LEU A 156 7.18 -0.58 5.89
C LEU A 156 7.67 0.72 5.24
N ARG A 157 8.99 0.92 5.18
CA ARG A 157 9.61 2.07 4.51
C ARG A 157 9.27 2.14 3.02
N ARG A 158 9.21 1.02 2.30
CA ARG A 158 8.85 1.00 0.87
C ARG A 158 7.45 1.56 0.62
N TYR A 159 6.58 1.44 1.62
CA TYR A 159 5.20 1.88 1.60
C TYR A 159 4.98 3.25 2.23
N VAL A 160 6.06 4.01 2.48
CA VAL A 160 5.98 5.42 2.85
C VAL A 160 5.75 6.26 1.59
N VAL A 161 4.64 6.99 1.58
CA VAL A 161 4.20 7.86 0.50
C VAL A 161 4.00 9.30 0.99
N MET A 162 4.00 10.27 0.08
CA MET A 162 3.58 11.65 0.37
C MET A 162 2.13 11.83 -0.10
N ASP A 163 1.22 12.20 0.77
CA ASP A 163 -0.17 12.47 0.38
C ASP A 163 -0.27 13.71 -0.54
N GLY A 164 -1.47 13.98 -1.07
CA GLY A 164 -1.71 15.13 -1.94
C GLY A 164 -1.50 16.50 -1.28
N ARG A 165 -1.23 16.56 0.04
CA ARG A 165 -0.89 17.75 0.81
C ARG A 165 0.60 17.82 1.15
N GLY A 166 1.40 16.88 0.65
CA GLY A 166 2.84 16.77 0.92
C GLY A 166 3.14 16.26 2.33
N ARG A 167 2.24 15.50 2.95
CA ARG A 167 2.44 14.89 4.27
C ARG A 167 2.79 13.41 4.13
N PRO A 168 3.75 12.90 4.89
CA PRO A 168 4.09 11.48 4.81
C PRO A 168 2.95 10.62 5.35
N ALA A 169 2.67 9.50 4.70
CA ALA A 169 1.71 8.48 5.11
C ALA A 169 2.29 7.08 4.83
N VAL A 170 1.86 6.06 5.57
CA VAL A 170 2.22 4.67 5.30
C VAL A 170 1.01 3.96 4.68
N SER A 171 1.20 3.35 3.52
CA SER A 171 0.13 2.69 2.76
C SER A 171 -0.19 1.28 3.27
N LEU A 172 0.76 0.67 3.98
CA LEU A 172 0.67 -0.65 4.60
C LEU A 172 0.38 -0.51 6.11
N LYS A 173 -0.71 -1.12 6.58
CA LYS A 173 -1.19 -1.00 7.97
C LYS A 173 -1.73 -2.33 8.46
N VAL A 174 -1.77 -2.51 9.79
CA VAL A 174 -2.51 -3.61 10.41
C VAL A 174 -3.73 -3.01 11.11
N ILE A 175 -4.93 -3.48 10.77
CA ILE A 175 -6.19 -3.02 11.33
C ILE A 175 -6.95 -4.25 11.80
N GLU A 176 -7.07 -4.42 13.12
CA GLU A 176 -7.88 -5.47 13.77
C GLU A 176 -7.58 -6.89 13.28
N GLY A 177 -6.31 -7.21 13.04
CA GLY A 177 -5.89 -8.51 12.51
C GLY A 177 -5.97 -8.62 10.99
N SER A 178 -6.16 -7.51 10.27
CA SER A 178 -6.04 -7.47 8.81
C SER A 178 -4.84 -6.62 8.40
N LEU A 179 -3.91 -7.22 7.66
CA LEU A 179 -2.85 -6.49 6.98
C LEU A 179 -3.42 -5.90 5.69
N VAL A 180 -3.42 -4.57 5.57
CA VAL A 180 -4.05 -3.82 4.50
C VAL A 180 -3.02 -2.95 3.80
N LEU A 181 -2.82 -3.20 2.51
CA LEU A 181 -2.03 -2.38 1.60
C LEU A 181 -2.95 -1.56 0.69
N ARG A 182 -2.84 -0.25 0.72
CA ARG A 182 -3.58 0.66 -0.17
C ARG A 182 -2.73 1.03 -1.39
N PHE A 183 -3.34 0.99 -2.58
CA PHE A 183 -2.77 1.52 -3.81
C PHE A 183 -3.30 2.92 -4.10
N TYR A 184 -2.42 3.81 -4.56
CA TYR A 184 -2.79 5.19 -4.89
C TYR A 184 -2.93 5.39 -6.39
N HIS A 185 -3.78 6.34 -6.77
CA HIS A 185 -3.87 6.82 -8.15
C HIS A 185 -2.91 7.99 -8.33
N SER A 186 -1.87 7.80 -9.13
CA SER A 186 -0.96 8.83 -9.66
C SER A 186 0.03 9.48 -8.69
N GLY A 187 1.20 9.83 -9.22
CA GLY A 187 2.28 10.55 -8.54
C GLY A 187 3.53 9.66 -8.33
N PRO A 188 4.55 10.14 -7.58
CA PRO A 188 5.69 9.31 -7.17
C PRO A 188 5.33 8.31 -6.05
N LEU A 189 4.04 8.05 -5.82
CA LEU A 189 3.54 7.33 -4.65
C LEU A 189 3.46 5.85 -4.97
N GLN A 190 4.20 5.04 -4.21
CA GLN A 190 4.20 3.59 -4.34
C GLN A 190 3.49 2.96 -3.12
N PRO A 191 2.56 2.01 -3.33
CA PRO A 191 2.31 1.34 -4.59
C PRO A 191 1.28 2.09 -5.47
N ASP A 192 1.58 2.22 -6.77
CA ASP A 192 0.71 2.86 -7.76
C ASP A 192 -0.20 1.81 -8.41
N ILE A 193 -1.51 2.05 -8.38
CA ILE A 193 -2.47 1.17 -9.04
C ILE A 193 -2.25 1.12 -10.56
N THR A 194 -1.77 2.20 -11.16
CA THR A 194 -1.52 2.32 -12.60
C THR A 194 -0.40 1.37 -13.04
N ASP A 195 0.62 1.22 -12.22
CA ASP A 195 1.72 0.30 -12.48
C ASP A 195 1.24 -1.15 -12.41
N LEU A 196 0.42 -1.47 -11.40
CA LEU A 196 -0.18 -2.81 -11.27
C LEU A 196 -1.16 -3.12 -12.41
N GLN A 197 -1.92 -2.14 -12.90
CA GLN A 197 -2.83 -2.29 -14.06
C GLN A 197 -2.08 -2.63 -15.36
N LYS A 198 -0.86 -2.10 -15.51
CA LYS A 198 0.02 -2.35 -16.66
C LYS A 198 0.78 -3.67 -16.52
N ASN A 199 1.09 -4.09 -15.29
CA ASN A 199 1.84 -5.30 -14.99
C ASN A 199 1.20 -6.06 -13.82
N VAL A 200 0.11 -6.77 -14.09
CA VAL A 200 -0.62 -7.60 -13.12
C VAL A 200 0.30 -8.56 -12.35
N PRO A 201 1.29 -9.23 -12.98
CA PRO A 201 2.26 -10.06 -12.26
C PRO A 201 2.98 -9.39 -11.08
N ALA A 202 3.09 -8.05 -11.06
CA ALA A 202 3.68 -7.34 -9.93
C ALA A 202 2.94 -7.57 -8.60
N ILE A 203 1.70 -8.09 -8.62
CA ILE A 203 0.95 -8.46 -7.42
C ILE A 203 1.72 -9.43 -6.52
N GLU A 204 2.50 -10.35 -7.10
CA GLU A 204 3.28 -11.34 -6.35
C GLU A 204 4.35 -10.70 -5.47
N GLY A 205 4.98 -9.62 -5.94
CA GLY A 205 5.95 -8.88 -5.15
C GLY A 205 5.33 -8.29 -3.88
N TYR A 206 4.10 -7.76 -4.01
CA TYR A 206 3.36 -7.22 -2.87
C TYR A 206 2.90 -8.34 -1.92
N THR A 207 2.39 -9.46 -2.44
CA THR A 207 1.98 -10.60 -1.60
C THR A 207 3.15 -11.22 -0.86
N GLN A 208 4.32 -11.37 -1.50
CA GLN A 208 5.53 -11.89 -0.85
C GLN A 208 6.00 -10.99 0.31
N GLU A 209 5.99 -9.67 0.11
CA GLU A 209 6.34 -8.74 1.19
C GLU A 209 5.32 -8.77 2.33
N MET A 210 4.03 -8.88 2.00
CA MET A 210 2.98 -9.03 3.01
C MET A 210 3.10 -10.34 3.77
N LEU A 211 3.44 -11.46 3.13
CA LEU A 211 3.65 -12.75 3.78
C LEU A 211 4.70 -12.67 4.89
N ILE A 212 5.81 -11.98 4.64
CA ILE A 212 6.88 -11.79 5.64
C ILE A 212 6.32 -11.09 6.90
N LEU A 213 5.45 -10.09 6.74
CA LEU A 213 4.80 -9.44 7.88
C LEU A 213 3.80 -10.37 8.57
N ILE A 214 3.00 -11.10 7.79
CA ILE A 214 2.00 -12.04 8.31
C ILE A 214 2.66 -13.14 9.14
N GLU A 215 3.76 -13.73 8.65
CA GLU A 215 4.54 -14.73 9.38
C GLU A 215 5.01 -14.19 10.74
N LYS A 216 5.58 -12.98 10.76
CA LYS A 216 6.04 -12.36 12.00
C LYS A 216 4.88 -12.07 12.95
N LEU A 217 3.76 -11.55 12.44
CA LEU A 217 2.55 -11.28 13.24
C LEU A 217 1.95 -12.58 13.81
N ASN A 218 1.94 -13.66 13.02
CA ASN A 218 1.46 -14.95 13.46
C ASN A 218 2.37 -15.55 14.54
N GLN A 219 3.69 -15.39 14.44
CA GLN A 219 4.62 -15.81 15.50
C GLN A 219 4.33 -15.08 16.81
N LEU A 220 4.11 -13.77 16.76
CA LEU A 220 3.80 -12.95 17.93
C LEU A 220 2.47 -13.36 18.58
N ALA A 221 1.48 -13.78 17.79
CA ALA A 221 0.18 -14.18 18.30
C ALA A 221 0.17 -15.55 19.01
N HIS A 222 1.17 -16.40 18.77
CA HIS A 222 1.26 -17.75 19.35
C HIS A 222 2.41 -17.90 20.37
N GLY A 223 3.23 -16.87 20.56
CA GLY A 223 4.30 -16.81 21.56
C GLY A 223 3.87 -16.13 22.85
#